data_AF-A0A022PL12-F1
#
_entry.id   AF-A0A022PL12-F1
#
_cell.length_a   1.000
_cell.length_b   1.000
_cell.length_c   1.000
_cell.angle_alpha   90.00
_cell.angle_beta   90.00
_cell.angle_gamma   90.00
#
_symmetry.space_group_name_H-M   'P 1'
#
loop_
_entity.id
_entity.type
_entity.pdbx_description
1 polymer ?
#
loop_
_entity_poly.entity_id
_entity_poly.type
_entity_poly.pdbx_seq_one_letter_code
_entity_poly.pdbx_strand_id
1 'polypeptide(L)'
;MGKNSKSKRDSKKKKNNNKSKDKFPNRGIRNYKDIMPQIKEKLTSVYTEYNLAELFLALSISELWLPNISSPVKHTIAFNTLLSMDVSTFNNQKELKTYQQASEFFSIIYNILPDIPQMEDFIPEQDWGQIRIPWGDSIYKIFYGSSVERLYDYIKAFEIRYAEYPIILKQMENVLILQNQFLSGINPVDTLSEQEFSPGHVEIPPETFWKTCHQALTDASHAFEEIINQTENIFIKKPGEFKSINSTTELSNIIMEGIALPAIGINIGDRVYPLSFRNMANVIIEHYASQKMDIDCSDAISNFISQRFENIIEGPFLLLNQKKILPYKFAGILQGNDKYYLFVPFDINPINKLKKIEEDVFELFSQGKWALSPISSSQLLGIRNGSGKQLAIDDIEFIFISSNLTTAMLPFKPPQLKYSYHILFLTEFIALFDSIDNLSELSSLFSYLEQYKSKINPFFISVIDKFASLKGTHSVLEDGAINFDMIILDPHWRSHWRYEELEKYWSQVPSNFPDVNVKWNISNTYQGNISLISKSHFYVCWCTKINNCTMHFCADRKPLLNEDHLNGQLLTLFLECTCDALSQRKDILENISFQNIIRL
;
A
#
# COMPACT_ATOMS: atom_id res chain seq x y z
N MET A 1 -22.02 13.65 -22.36
CA MET A 1 -21.70 13.18 -23.72
C MET A 1 -22.14 11.73 -23.86
N GLY A 2 -23.15 11.39 -24.67
CA GLY A 2 -23.83 10.08 -24.52
C GLY A 2 -24.57 9.55 -25.75
N LYS A 3 -23.88 9.33 -26.87
CA LYS A 3 -24.48 8.64 -28.04
C LYS A 3 -23.65 7.50 -28.65
N ASN A 4 -22.37 7.35 -28.31
CA ASN A 4 -21.52 6.30 -28.90
C ASN A 4 -21.43 4.99 -28.08
N SER A 5 -22.00 4.94 -26.87
CA SER A 5 -22.01 3.73 -26.03
C SER A 5 -23.15 2.76 -26.35
N LYS A 6 -24.17 3.20 -27.10
CA LYS A 6 -25.36 2.39 -27.42
C LYS A 6 -25.11 1.39 -28.57
N SER A 7 -24.28 1.75 -29.56
CA SER A 7 -24.02 0.88 -30.73
C SER A 7 -23.14 -0.34 -30.42
N LYS A 8 -22.29 -0.28 -29.38
CA LYS A 8 -21.47 -1.43 -28.94
C LYS A 8 -22.25 -2.48 -28.14
N ARG A 9 -23.40 -2.12 -27.53
CA ARG A 9 -24.25 -3.08 -26.76
C ARG A 9 -25.16 -3.91 -27.66
N ASP A 10 -25.60 -3.38 -28.80
CA ASP A 10 -26.56 -4.07 -29.66
C ASP A 10 -25.91 -5.10 -30.62
N SER A 11 -24.59 -5.06 -30.81
CA SER A 11 -23.85 -6.05 -31.62
C SER A 11 -23.54 -7.35 -30.87
N LYS A 12 -23.55 -7.37 -29.53
CA LYS A 12 -23.34 -8.60 -28.72
C LYS A 12 -24.63 -9.41 -28.47
N LYS A 13 -25.81 -8.89 -28.79
CA LYS A 13 -27.11 -9.52 -28.48
C LYS A 13 -27.64 -10.56 -29.49
N LYS A 14 -26.94 -10.83 -30.61
CA LYS A 14 -27.46 -11.71 -31.68
C LYS A 14 -26.89 -13.12 -31.77
N LYS A 15 -26.14 -13.61 -30.77
CA LYS A 15 -25.46 -14.94 -30.88
C LYS A 15 -25.71 -15.98 -29.80
N ASN A 16 -26.73 -15.85 -28.95
CA ASN A 16 -27.08 -16.94 -28.02
C ASN A 16 -28.58 -17.22 -28.05
N ASN A 17 -28.98 -18.13 -28.94
CA ASN A 17 -30.26 -18.83 -28.86
C ASN A 17 -30.04 -20.27 -28.42
N ASN A 18 -30.75 -20.64 -27.35
CA ASN A 18 -31.22 -21.96 -26.96
C ASN A 18 -30.21 -23.12 -26.85
N LYS A 19 -29.94 -23.54 -25.61
CA LYS A 19 -30.02 -24.97 -25.23
C LYS A 19 -30.38 -25.12 -23.75
N SER A 20 -31.32 -26.02 -23.53
CA SER A 20 -32.10 -26.32 -22.34
C SER A 20 -31.26 -26.86 -21.17
N LYS A 21 -31.81 -26.63 -19.97
CA LYS A 21 -31.42 -27.24 -18.70
C LYS A 21 -31.34 -28.76 -18.83
N ASP A 22 -30.12 -29.30 -18.77
CA ASP A 22 -29.89 -30.70 -18.43
C ASP A 22 -28.99 -30.80 -17.20
N LYS A 23 -29.39 -31.73 -16.34
CA LYS A 23 -28.84 -32.07 -15.03
C LYS A 23 -27.32 -32.18 -15.08
N PHE A 24 -26.64 -31.52 -14.14
CA PHE A 24 -25.20 -31.67 -13.93
C PHE A 24 -24.84 -33.15 -13.77
N PRO A 25 -24.09 -33.75 -14.71
CA PRO A 25 -23.50 -35.06 -14.45
C PRO A 25 -22.34 -34.85 -13.48
N ASN A 26 -22.25 -35.72 -12.47
CA ASN A 26 -21.07 -35.90 -11.63
C ASN A 26 -19.81 -35.84 -12.50
N ARG A 27 -19.08 -34.72 -12.41
CA ARG A 27 -17.79 -34.58 -13.08
C ARG A 27 -16.79 -35.42 -12.31
N GLY A 28 -16.48 -36.58 -12.87
CA GLY A 28 -15.32 -37.37 -12.48
C GLY A 28 -14.07 -36.48 -12.46
N ILE A 29 -13.19 -36.77 -11.51
CA ILE A 29 -11.87 -36.19 -11.37
C ILE A 29 -11.15 -36.36 -12.71
N ARG A 30 -11.06 -35.29 -13.51
CA ARG A 30 -10.16 -35.24 -14.66
C ARG A 30 -8.76 -35.18 -14.08
N ASN A 31 -7.95 -36.22 -14.30
CA ASN A 31 -6.52 -36.19 -14.05
C ASN A 31 -5.90 -35.17 -15.01
N TYR A 32 -5.85 -33.90 -14.62
CA TYR A 32 -5.01 -32.91 -15.28
C TYR A 32 -3.56 -33.31 -15.04
N LYS A 33 -2.81 -33.57 -16.12
CA LYS A 33 -1.37 -33.82 -16.03
C LYS A 33 -0.71 -32.50 -15.63
N ASP A 34 0.06 -32.53 -14.55
CA ASP A 34 0.80 -31.36 -14.09
C ASP A 34 1.86 -30.97 -15.13
N ILE A 35 1.84 -29.71 -15.55
CA ILE A 35 2.73 -29.17 -16.58
C ILE A 35 4.07 -28.71 -15.99
N MET A 36 4.12 -28.43 -14.68
CA MET A 36 5.29 -27.82 -14.03
C MET A 36 6.61 -28.58 -14.22
N PRO A 37 6.67 -29.93 -14.10
CA PRO A 37 7.90 -30.67 -14.35
C PRO A 37 8.47 -30.47 -15.77
N GLN A 38 7.60 -30.40 -16.78
CA GLN A 38 8.01 -30.24 -18.18
C GLN A 38 8.49 -28.82 -18.47
N ILE A 39 7.83 -27.80 -17.88
CA ILE A 39 8.24 -26.40 -17.97
C ILE A 39 9.63 -26.24 -17.36
N LYS A 40 9.82 -26.77 -16.15
CA LYS A 40 11.08 -26.71 -15.42
C LYS A 40 12.22 -27.37 -16.21
N GLU A 41 12.02 -28.58 -16.73
CA GLU A 41 13.04 -29.29 -17.52
C GLU A 41 13.48 -28.46 -18.74
N LYS A 42 12.52 -27.88 -19.47
CA LYS A 42 12.82 -27.02 -20.63
C LYS A 42 13.58 -25.75 -20.24
N LEU A 43 13.15 -25.06 -19.19
CA LEU A 43 13.82 -23.86 -18.69
C LEU A 43 15.25 -24.17 -18.23
N THR A 44 15.42 -25.22 -17.41
CA THR A 44 16.74 -25.68 -16.95
C THR A 44 17.64 -26.00 -18.14
N SER A 45 17.15 -26.70 -19.16
CA SER A 45 17.94 -27.03 -20.36
C SER A 45 18.42 -25.79 -21.11
N VAL A 46 17.64 -24.71 -21.13
CA VAL A 46 18.06 -23.45 -21.77
C VAL A 46 19.06 -22.71 -20.88
N TYR A 47 18.78 -22.62 -19.58
CA TYR A 47 19.61 -21.84 -18.65
C TYR A 47 21.02 -22.38 -18.48
N THR A 48 21.25 -23.70 -18.54
CA THR A 48 22.58 -24.29 -18.40
C THR A 48 23.59 -23.78 -19.43
N GLU A 49 23.13 -23.30 -20.59
CA GLU A 49 23.99 -22.79 -21.65
C GLU A 49 24.55 -21.39 -21.39
N TYR A 50 23.99 -20.61 -20.48
CA TYR A 50 24.30 -19.18 -20.31
C TYR A 50 25.02 -18.87 -19.00
N ASN A 51 25.57 -17.66 -18.90
CA ASN A 51 26.06 -17.13 -17.65
C ASN A 51 24.93 -16.77 -16.68
N LEU A 52 25.09 -17.18 -15.42
CA LEU A 52 24.08 -16.99 -14.37
C LEU A 52 23.78 -15.50 -14.06
N ALA A 53 24.80 -14.65 -13.98
CA ALA A 53 24.59 -13.23 -13.72
C ALA A 53 23.87 -12.55 -14.89
N GLU A 54 24.24 -12.90 -16.13
CA GLU A 54 23.60 -12.38 -17.33
C GLU A 54 22.13 -12.85 -17.44
N LEU A 55 21.84 -14.12 -17.13
CA LEU A 55 20.46 -14.64 -17.05
C LEU A 55 19.63 -13.90 -16.00
N PHE A 56 20.21 -13.71 -14.81
CA PHE A 56 19.54 -13.01 -13.71
C PHE A 56 19.15 -11.58 -14.11
N LEU A 57 20.10 -10.84 -14.70
CA LEU A 57 19.86 -9.48 -15.19
C LEU A 57 18.82 -9.47 -16.31
N ALA A 58 18.88 -10.42 -17.25
CA ALA A 58 17.91 -10.52 -18.33
C ALA A 58 16.48 -10.73 -17.82
N LEU A 59 16.28 -11.69 -16.90
CA LEU A 59 14.98 -11.93 -16.28
C LEU A 59 14.51 -10.73 -15.45
N SER A 60 15.42 -10.02 -14.77
CA SER A 60 15.08 -8.81 -13.99
C SER A 60 14.59 -7.69 -14.90
N ILE A 61 15.24 -7.47 -16.04
CA ILE A 61 14.78 -6.48 -17.02
C ILE A 61 13.42 -6.88 -17.60
N SER A 62 13.22 -8.17 -17.90
CA SER A 62 11.92 -8.68 -18.37
C SER A 62 10.80 -8.43 -17.36
N GLU A 63 11.02 -8.73 -16.08
CA GLU A 63 10.03 -8.58 -15.01
C GLU A 63 9.64 -7.11 -14.79
N LEU A 64 10.58 -6.18 -14.97
CA LEU A 64 10.36 -4.75 -14.73
C LEU A 64 9.66 -4.05 -15.90
N TRP A 65 9.64 -4.64 -17.09
CA TRP A 65 8.97 -4.05 -18.25
C TRP A 65 7.45 -3.95 -18.02
N LEU A 66 6.86 -2.77 -18.22
CA LEU A 66 5.46 -2.50 -17.84
C LEU A 66 4.45 -3.51 -18.43
N PRO A 67 4.46 -3.83 -19.73
CA PRO A 67 3.65 -4.91 -20.29
C PRO A 67 3.78 -6.25 -19.58
N ASN A 68 4.99 -6.57 -19.10
CA ASN A 68 5.31 -7.86 -18.48
C ASN A 68 4.92 -7.94 -17.00
N ILE A 69 4.65 -6.81 -16.32
CA ILE A 69 4.15 -6.83 -14.92
C ILE A 69 2.77 -7.48 -14.81
N SER A 70 2.06 -7.65 -15.93
CA SER A 70 0.82 -8.42 -16.01
C SER A 70 1.02 -9.94 -15.89
N SER A 71 2.28 -10.42 -15.84
CA SER A 71 2.63 -11.84 -15.78
C SER A 71 3.54 -12.22 -14.60
N PRO A 72 3.17 -11.85 -13.35
CA PRO A 72 4.02 -12.06 -12.19
C PRO A 72 4.27 -13.56 -11.90
N VAL A 73 3.33 -14.44 -12.28
CA VAL A 73 3.46 -15.89 -12.04
C VAL A 73 4.43 -16.50 -13.03
N LYS A 74 4.38 -16.11 -14.30
CA LYS A 74 5.37 -16.50 -15.31
C LYS A 74 6.79 -16.12 -14.89
N HIS A 75 7.00 -14.90 -14.40
CA HIS A 75 8.30 -14.45 -13.89
C HIS A 75 8.73 -15.18 -12.61
N THR A 76 7.78 -15.48 -11.71
CA THR A 76 8.05 -16.33 -10.54
C THR A 76 8.55 -17.72 -10.94
N ILE A 77 7.94 -18.36 -11.95
CA ILE A 77 8.41 -19.65 -12.47
C ILE A 77 9.82 -19.53 -13.05
N ALA A 78 10.07 -18.49 -13.86
CA ALA A 78 11.35 -18.25 -14.50
C ALA A 78 12.48 -18.06 -13.46
N PHE A 79 12.27 -17.20 -12.46
CA PHE A 79 13.22 -16.95 -11.39
C PHE A 79 13.39 -18.13 -10.45
N ASN A 80 12.30 -18.76 -9.97
CA ASN A 80 12.41 -19.91 -9.06
C ASN A 80 13.18 -21.05 -9.72
N THR A 81 12.95 -21.31 -11.02
CA THR A 81 13.71 -22.32 -11.76
C THR A 81 15.18 -21.96 -11.80
N LEU A 82 15.54 -20.74 -12.20
CA LEU A 82 16.93 -20.28 -12.27
C LEU A 82 17.63 -20.36 -10.90
N LEU A 83 16.99 -19.83 -9.85
CA LEU A 83 17.56 -19.69 -8.52
C LEU A 83 17.56 -21.00 -7.72
N SER A 84 16.84 -22.03 -8.17
CA SER A 84 16.92 -23.39 -7.60
C SER A 84 18.05 -24.23 -8.19
N MET A 85 18.68 -23.80 -9.28
CA MET A 85 19.79 -24.50 -9.91
C MET A 85 21.11 -24.27 -9.16
N ASP A 86 21.95 -25.31 -9.10
CA ASP A 86 23.30 -25.19 -8.55
C ASP A 86 24.22 -24.45 -9.54
N VAL A 87 25.09 -23.57 -9.02
CA VAL A 87 25.99 -22.73 -9.82
C VAL A 87 26.93 -23.56 -10.70
N SER A 88 27.26 -24.80 -10.32
CA SER A 88 28.11 -25.70 -11.13
C SER A 88 27.43 -26.23 -12.40
N THR A 89 26.11 -26.05 -12.55
CA THR A 89 25.35 -26.55 -13.71
C THR A 89 25.47 -25.64 -14.95
N PHE A 90 25.92 -24.40 -14.79
CA PHE A 90 26.06 -23.42 -15.85
C PHE A 90 27.39 -23.60 -16.60
N ASN A 91 27.33 -23.82 -17.90
CA ASN A 91 28.51 -24.08 -18.74
C ASN A 91 29.05 -22.83 -19.47
N ASN A 92 28.35 -21.69 -19.38
CA ASN A 92 28.74 -20.40 -19.94
C ASN A 92 29.06 -20.42 -21.46
N GLN A 93 28.38 -21.26 -22.24
CA GLN A 93 28.60 -21.36 -23.69
C GLN A 93 28.00 -20.18 -24.49
N LYS A 94 26.95 -19.55 -23.97
CA LYS A 94 26.25 -18.42 -24.59
C LYS A 94 26.30 -17.18 -23.70
N GLU A 95 26.25 -16.02 -24.33
CA GLU A 95 26.31 -14.70 -23.68
C GLU A 95 25.05 -13.88 -23.98
N LEU A 96 24.68 -12.98 -23.08
CA LEU A 96 23.56 -12.02 -23.20
C LEU A 96 24.03 -10.55 -23.10
N LYS A 97 25.21 -10.24 -23.63
CA LYS A 97 25.82 -8.90 -23.56
C LYS A 97 25.20 -7.89 -24.52
N THR A 98 24.56 -8.36 -25.59
CA THR A 98 23.91 -7.51 -26.61
C THR A 98 22.40 -7.65 -26.56
N TYR A 99 21.69 -6.61 -27.00
CA TYR A 99 20.23 -6.64 -27.07
C TYR A 99 19.70 -7.75 -27.98
N GLN A 100 20.38 -8.03 -29.09
CA GLN A 100 19.94 -9.09 -30.01
C GLN A 100 20.00 -10.48 -29.34
N GLN A 101 21.07 -10.77 -28.60
CA GLN A 101 21.17 -12.00 -27.82
C GLN A 101 20.07 -12.09 -26.76
N ALA A 102 19.81 -10.99 -26.04
CA ALA A 102 18.73 -10.91 -25.05
C ALA A 102 17.34 -11.13 -25.68
N SER A 103 17.07 -10.50 -26.83
CA SER A 103 15.81 -10.65 -27.56
C SER A 103 15.56 -12.08 -28.04
N GLU A 104 16.60 -12.74 -28.54
CA GLU A 104 16.54 -14.16 -28.95
C GLU A 104 16.29 -15.06 -27.74
N PHE A 105 16.96 -14.80 -26.61
CA PHE A 105 16.73 -15.49 -25.36
C PHE A 105 15.28 -15.32 -24.85
N PHE A 106 14.75 -14.09 -24.82
CA PHE A 106 13.36 -13.84 -24.42
C PHE A 106 12.36 -14.56 -25.31
N SER A 107 12.60 -14.59 -26.61
CA SER A 107 11.76 -15.34 -27.56
C SER A 107 11.70 -16.83 -27.21
N ILE A 108 12.81 -17.42 -26.74
CA ILE A 108 12.86 -18.82 -26.32
C ILE A 108 12.09 -19.00 -25.00
N ILE A 109 12.37 -18.16 -23.99
CA ILE A 109 11.77 -18.29 -22.66
C ILE A 109 10.26 -18.07 -22.69
N TYR A 110 9.76 -17.06 -23.39
CA TYR A 110 8.31 -16.78 -23.46
C TYR A 110 7.54 -17.90 -24.17
N ASN A 111 8.17 -18.64 -25.09
CA ASN A 111 7.57 -19.83 -25.70
C ASN A 111 7.53 -21.06 -24.78
N ILE A 112 8.34 -21.06 -23.71
CA ILE A 112 8.36 -22.14 -22.71
C ILE A 112 7.36 -21.84 -21.59
N LEU A 113 7.19 -20.58 -21.18
CA LEU A 113 6.35 -20.19 -20.05
C LEU A 113 4.86 -20.52 -20.30
N PRO A 114 4.15 -21.07 -19.29
CA PRO A 114 2.78 -21.52 -19.46
C PRO A 114 1.78 -20.38 -19.26
N ASP A 115 0.63 -20.45 -19.93
CA ASP A 115 -0.52 -19.63 -19.57
C ASP A 115 -1.25 -20.21 -18.35
N ILE A 116 -1.38 -19.42 -17.29
CA ILE A 116 -2.09 -19.82 -16.05
C ILE A 116 -3.13 -18.76 -15.67
N PRO A 117 -4.25 -18.63 -16.42
CA PRO A 117 -5.23 -17.55 -16.22
C PRO A 117 -5.89 -17.51 -14.84
N GLN A 118 -5.82 -18.62 -14.07
CA GLN A 118 -6.38 -18.70 -12.72
C GLN A 118 -5.50 -18.04 -11.66
N MET A 119 -4.22 -17.79 -11.96
CA MET A 119 -3.27 -17.13 -11.06
C MET A 119 -2.80 -15.76 -11.59
N GLU A 120 -3.11 -15.45 -12.85
CA GLU A 120 -2.82 -14.18 -13.51
C GLU A 120 -4.15 -13.60 -14.01
N ASP A 121 -4.97 -13.07 -13.11
CA ASP A 121 -6.26 -12.43 -13.40
C ASP A 121 -6.28 -10.92 -13.10
N PHE A 122 -5.17 -10.39 -12.57
CA PHE A 122 -4.97 -8.99 -12.21
C PHE A 122 -3.83 -8.36 -13.02
N ILE A 123 -3.97 -7.07 -13.35
CA ILE A 123 -2.91 -6.26 -13.95
C ILE A 123 -2.52 -5.17 -12.93
N PRO A 124 -1.29 -5.22 -12.41
CA PRO A 124 -0.79 -4.17 -11.51
C PRO A 124 -0.78 -2.78 -12.16
N GLU A 125 -0.89 -1.75 -11.32
CA GLU A 125 -0.79 -0.36 -11.78
C GLU A 125 0.57 -0.11 -12.45
N GLN A 126 0.53 0.53 -13.62
CA GLN A 126 1.72 0.80 -14.40
C GLN A 126 2.43 2.04 -13.86
N ASP A 127 3.35 1.84 -12.92
CA ASP A 127 4.04 2.92 -12.23
C ASP A 127 5.57 2.85 -12.33
N TRP A 128 6.19 4.03 -12.24
CA TRP A 128 7.62 4.28 -12.18
C TRP A 128 7.97 5.25 -11.04
N GLY A 129 7.33 5.09 -9.87
CA GLY A 129 7.64 5.91 -8.71
C GLY A 129 6.93 7.27 -8.65
N GLN A 130 5.74 7.38 -9.28
CA GLN A 130 4.85 8.52 -9.09
C GLN A 130 4.42 8.64 -7.63
N ILE A 131 4.23 7.51 -6.95
CA ILE A 131 3.92 7.45 -5.53
C ILE A 131 5.21 7.41 -4.71
N ARG A 132 5.19 8.15 -3.61
CA ARG A 132 6.31 8.24 -2.66
C ARG A 132 5.85 7.89 -1.26
N ILE A 133 6.79 7.57 -0.39
CA ILE A 133 6.52 7.26 1.01
C ILE A 133 7.47 8.07 1.93
N PRO A 134 6.93 8.90 2.84
CA PRO A 134 7.72 9.45 3.93
C PRO A 134 8.16 8.31 4.85
N TRP A 135 9.42 8.31 5.25
CA TRP A 135 10.00 7.34 6.17
C TRP A 135 11.14 7.99 6.95
N GLY A 136 10.91 8.23 8.25
CA GLY A 136 11.76 9.12 9.03
C GLY A 136 11.85 10.51 8.38
N ASP A 137 13.08 10.99 8.19
CA ASP A 137 13.34 12.30 7.55
C ASP A 137 13.42 12.25 6.01
N SER A 138 13.27 11.05 5.43
CA SER A 138 13.42 10.83 3.99
C SER A 138 12.06 10.60 3.31
N ILE A 139 12.03 10.83 1.99
CA ILE A 139 10.87 10.51 1.15
C ILE A 139 11.38 9.65 -0.01
N TYR A 140 10.93 8.40 -0.06
CA TYR A 140 11.38 7.42 -1.04
C TYR A 140 10.33 7.24 -2.14
N LYS A 141 10.76 7.18 -3.41
CA LYS A 141 9.91 6.65 -4.49
C LYS A 141 9.75 5.15 -4.31
N ILE A 142 8.54 4.64 -4.54
CA ILE A 142 8.25 3.21 -4.45
C ILE A 142 7.61 2.69 -5.73
N PHE A 143 7.72 1.38 -5.94
CA PHE A 143 6.82 0.71 -6.86
C PHE A 143 5.47 0.52 -6.18
N TYR A 144 4.40 1.04 -6.76
CA TYR A 144 3.05 0.81 -6.27
C TYR A 144 2.44 -0.47 -6.86
N GLY A 145 2.49 -0.62 -8.19
CA GLY A 145 1.96 -1.77 -8.88
C GLY A 145 2.83 -2.99 -8.61
N SER A 146 2.29 -3.99 -7.92
CA SER A 146 3.01 -5.22 -7.64
C SER A 146 2.05 -6.42 -7.62
N SER A 147 2.57 -7.61 -7.30
CA SER A 147 1.73 -8.77 -6.98
C SER A 147 0.86 -8.56 -5.74
N VAL A 148 1.12 -7.51 -4.95
CA VAL A 148 0.33 -7.08 -3.80
C VAL A 148 -0.37 -5.78 -4.15
N GLU A 149 -1.69 -5.78 -4.07
CA GLU A 149 -2.49 -4.56 -4.22
C GLU A 149 -2.24 -3.57 -3.07
N ARG A 150 -2.26 -2.27 -3.39
CA ARG A 150 -2.14 -1.19 -2.40
C ARG A 150 -0.88 -1.32 -1.53
N LEU A 151 0.26 -1.68 -2.13
CA LEU A 151 1.52 -1.88 -1.41
C LEU A 151 1.92 -0.68 -0.52
N TYR A 152 1.57 0.55 -0.93
CA TYR A 152 1.73 1.75 -0.10
C TYR A 152 1.09 1.62 1.28
N ASP A 153 -0.16 1.14 1.36
CA ASP A 153 -0.89 1.00 2.62
C ASP A 153 -0.27 -0.12 3.48
N TYR A 154 0.28 -1.15 2.86
CA TYR A 154 1.03 -2.22 3.55
C TYR A 154 2.35 -1.73 4.16
N ILE A 155 3.12 -0.91 3.43
CA ILE A 155 4.36 -0.34 3.97
C ILE A 155 4.04 0.61 5.13
N LYS A 156 2.99 1.41 5.02
CA LYS A 156 2.52 2.26 6.15
C LYS A 156 2.00 1.44 7.32
N ALA A 157 1.32 0.32 7.08
CA ALA A 157 0.91 -0.59 8.15
C ALA A 157 2.12 -1.22 8.85
N PHE A 158 3.17 -1.54 8.09
CA PHE A 158 4.42 -2.04 8.64
C PHE A 158 5.10 -1.01 9.55
N GLU A 159 5.16 0.26 9.11
CA GLU A 159 5.67 1.39 9.92
C GLU A 159 4.93 1.50 11.26
N ILE A 160 3.58 1.47 11.23
CA ILE A 160 2.74 1.59 12.43
C ILE A 160 2.89 0.37 13.34
N ARG A 161 2.83 -0.84 12.77
CA ARG A 161 2.90 -2.08 13.56
C ARG A 161 4.24 -2.20 14.27
N TYR A 162 5.35 -1.90 13.59
CA TYR A 162 6.70 -2.12 14.10
C TYR A 162 7.36 -0.83 14.60
N ALA A 163 6.60 0.22 14.92
CA ALA A 163 7.10 1.55 15.31
C ALA A 163 8.16 1.51 16.43
N GLU A 164 8.03 0.57 17.39
CA GLU A 164 8.96 0.40 18.51
C GLU A 164 10.16 -0.53 18.22
N TYR A 165 10.30 -1.01 16.98
CA TYR A 165 11.32 -1.99 16.57
C TYR A 165 12.23 -1.43 15.46
N PRO A 166 13.21 -0.56 15.80
CA PRO A 166 14.06 0.10 14.80
C PRO A 166 14.80 -0.86 13.85
N ILE A 167 15.22 -2.03 14.33
CA ILE A 167 15.91 -3.03 13.50
C ILE A 167 14.98 -3.59 12.43
N ILE A 168 13.71 -3.84 12.78
CA ILE A 168 12.68 -4.34 11.85
C ILE A 168 12.32 -3.26 10.84
N LEU A 169 12.11 -2.02 11.30
CA LEU A 169 11.87 -0.86 10.44
C LEU A 169 13.03 -0.64 9.47
N LYS A 170 14.26 -0.86 9.90
CA LYS A 170 15.45 -0.73 9.06
C LYS A 170 15.44 -1.69 7.87
N GLN A 171 14.89 -2.90 8.02
CA GLN A 171 14.78 -3.85 6.91
C GLN A 171 13.83 -3.34 5.82
N MET A 172 12.71 -2.73 6.20
CA MET A 172 11.82 -2.07 5.23
C MET A 172 12.49 -0.85 4.61
N GLU A 173 13.19 -0.03 5.40
CA GLU A 173 13.92 1.13 4.88
C GLU A 173 14.96 0.74 3.82
N ASN A 174 15.70 -0.35 4.03
CA ASN A 174 16.67 -0.84 3.04
C ASN A 174 15.99 -1.17 1.70
N VAL A 175 14.79 -1.76 1.72
CA VAL A 175 13.99 -1.98 0.50
C VAL A 175 13.60 -0.64 -0.15
N LEU A 176 13.17 0.34 0.64
CA LEU A 176 12.79 1.67 0.13
C LEU A 176 13.98 2.39 -0.52
N ILE A 177 15.18 2.28 0.05
CA ILE A 177 16.42 2.81 -0.52
C ILE A 177 16.70 2.19 -1.89
N LEU A 178 16.61 0.85 -2.00
CA LEU A 178 16.85 0.14 -3.25
C LEU A 178 15.83 0.50 -4.33
N GLN A 179 14.54 0.51 -4.00
CA GLN A 179 13.50 0.94 -4.95
C GLN A 179 13.71 2.39 -5.39
N ASN A 180 14.00 3.30 -4.46
CA ASN A 180 14.21 4.71 -4.77
C ASN A 180 15.44 4.93 -5.66
N GLN A 181 16.53 4.22 -5.40
CA GLN A 181 17.74 4.27 -6.23
C GLN A 181 17.43 3.81 -7.65
N PHE A 182 16.80 2.64 -7.80
CA PHE A 182 16.43 2.10 -9.09
C PHE A 182 15.48 3.04 -9.86
N LEU A 183 14.40 3.49 -9.22
CA LEU A 183 13.41 4.40 -9.81
C LEU A 183 13.95 5.79 -10.14
N SER A 184 15.08 6.19 -9.53
CA SER A 184 15.75 7.44 -9.87
C SER A 184 16.64 7.32 -11.11
N GLY A 185 17.05 6.10 -11.48
CA GLY A 185 17.80 5.81 -12.71
C GLY A 185 16.94 5.55 -13.95
N ILE A 186 15.62 5.40 -13.80
CA ILE A 186 14.68 5.17 -14.91
C ILE A 186 14.03 6.49 -15.35
N ASN A 187 14.02 6.76 -16.66
CA ASN A 187 13.25 7.83 -17.27
C ASN A 187 11.88 7.31 -17.76
N PRO A 188 10.75 7.71 -17.15
CA PRO A 188 9.43 7.18 -17.51
C PRO A 188 9.03 7.43 -18.97
N VAL A 189 9.52 8.51 -19.59
CA VAL A 189 9.15 8.90 -20.97
C VAL A 189 9.53 7.84 -22.00
N ASP A 190 10.61 7.10 -21.75
CA ASP A 190 11.12 6.06 -22.66
C ASP A 190 10.45 4.68 -22.43
N THR A 191 9.43 4.61 -21.57
CA THR A 191 8.88 3.35 -21.04
C THR A 191 7.35 3.21 -21.16
N LEU A 192 6.68 4.21 -21.73
CA LEU A 192 5.22 4.20 -21.86
C LEU A 192 4.79 3.22 -22.95
N SER A 193 3.98 2.23 -22.57
CA SER A 193 3.15 1.49 -23.51
C SER A 193 1.76 2.12 -23.52
N GLU A 194 1.33 2.66 -24.67
CA GLU A 194 -0.06 3.12 -24.87
C GLU A 194 -1.04 1.94 -25.05
N GLN A 195 -0.57 0.69 -24.96
CA GLN A 195 -1.38 -0.48 -25.21
C GLN A 195 -2.00 -1.02 -23.93
N GLU A 196 -3.33 -1.23 -23.94
CA GLU A 196 -3.98 -2.10 -22.97
C GLU A 196 -3.55 -3.56 -23.23
N PHE A 197 -2.92 -4.18 -22.23
CA PHE A 197 -2.55 -5.59 -22.27
C PHE A 197 -3.50 -6.45 -21.42
N SER A 198 -3.53 -7.75 -21.69
CA SER A 198 -4.33 -8.73 -20.92
C SER A 198 -3.52 -9.31 -19.76
N PRO A 199 -4.17 -9.83 -18.70
CA PRO A 199 -3.49 -10.60 -17.68
C PRO A 199 -2.65 -11.74 -18.28
N GLY A 200 -1.45 -11.95 -17.74
CA GLY A 200 -0.47 -12.92 -18.22
C GLY A 200 0.27 -12.51 -19.50
N HIS A 201 0.14 -11.27 -19.99
CA HIS A 201 0.84 -10.83 -21.20
C HIS A 201 2.36 -10.75 -20.98
N VAL A 202 3.11 -11.16 -21.99
CA VAL A 202 4.57 -11.02 -22.05
C VAL A 202 4.98 -10.55 -23.43
N GLU A 203 5.92 -9.64 -23.49
CA GLU A 203 6.56 -9.17 -24.71
C GLU A 203 8.02 -8.80 -24.46
N ILE A 204 8.78 -8.75 -25.55
CA ILE A 204 10.21 -8.47 -25.52
C ILE A 204 10.39 -6.97 -25.23
N PRO A 205 11.12 -6.59 -24.17
CA PRO A 205 11.36 -5.19 -23.88
C PRO A 205 12.15 -4.51 -25.01
N PRO A 206 11.89 -3.22 -25.32
CA PRO A 206 12.65 -2.48 -26.33
C PRO A 206 14.13 -2.33 -25.98
N GLU A 207 14.99 -2.14 -26.99
CA GLU A 207 16.44 -1.95 -26.78
C GLU A 207 16.77 -0.75 -25.88
N THR A 208 16.01 0.35 -26.03
CA THR A 208 16.16 1.55 -25.21
C THR A 208 15.91 1.24 -23.73
N PHE A 209 14.82 0.54 -23.43
CA PHE A 209 14.51 0.11 -22.07
C PHE A 209 15.55 -0.88 -21.53
N TRP A 210 15.97 -1.85 -22.35
CA TRP A 210 17.00 -2.83 -21.97
C TRP A 210 18.28 -2.14 -21.49
N LYS A 211 18.80 -1.18 -22.26
CA LYS A 211 20.02 -0.43 -21.92
C LYS A 211 19.87 0.38 -20.64
N THR A 212 18.78 1.15 -20.52
CA THR A 212 18.53 2.01 -19.35
C THR A 212 18.33 1.16 -18.08
N CYS A 213 17.54 0.09 -18.18
CA CYS A 213 17.27 -0.79 -17.05
C CYS A 213 18.53 -1.55 -16.61
N HIS A 214 19.39 -1.97 -17.54
CA HIS A 214 20.66 -2.61 -17.19
C HIS A 214 21.57 -1.69 -16.36
N GLN A 215 21.67 -0.41 -16.74
CA GLN A 215 22.41 0.58 -15.95
C GLN A 215 21.78 0.77 -14.56
N ALA A 216 20.47 0.99 -14.49
CA ALA A 216 19.76 1.17 -13.23
C ALA A 216 19.89 -0.04 -12.28
N LEU A 217 19.86 -1.26 -12.81
CA LEU A 217 20.10 -2.50 -12.03
C LEU A 217 21.54 -2.56 -11.50
N THR A 218 22.51 -2.14 -12.29
CA THR A 218 23.92 -2.08 -11.88
C THR A 218 24.10 -1.07 -10.74
N ASP A 219 23.53 0.13 -10.87
CA ASP A 219 23.59 1.17 -9.85
C ASP A 219 22.85 0.74 -8.56
N ALA A 220 21.72 0.04 -8.69
CA ALA A 220 21.00 -0.52 -7.55
C ALA A 220 21.77 -1.65 -6.86
N SER A 221 22.55 -2.46 -7.58
CA SER A 221 23.45 -3.46 -7.00
C SER A 221 24.55 -2.80 -6.16
N HIS A 222 25.16 -1.71 -6.66
CA HIS A 222 26.12 -0.93 -5.88
C HIS A 222 25.51 -0.31 -4.63
N ALA A 223 24.31 0.27 -4.73
CA ALA A 223 23.60 0.78 -3.55
C ALA A 223 23.26 -0.34 -2.55
N PHE A 224 23.02 -1.56 -3.02
CA PHE A 224 22.81 -2.70 -2.13
C PHE A 224 24.10 -3.06 -1.37
N GLU A 225 25.25 -3.05 -2.02
CA GLU A 225 26.54 -3.29 -1.36
C GLU A 225 26.80 -2.29 -0.21
N GLU A 226 26.34 -1.04 -0.33
CA GLU A 226 26.47 -0.01 0.72
C GLU A 226 25.61 -0.31 1.96
N ILE A 227 24.42 -0.90 1.78
CA ILE A 227 23.47 -1.17 2.86
C ILE A 227 23.48 -2.64 3.32
N ILE A 228 24.31 -3.50 2.72
CA ILE A 228 24.32 -4.95 2.97
C ILE A 228 24.56 -5.28 4.44
N ASN A 229 25.45 -4.54 5.11
CA ASN A 229 25.77 -4.74 6.53
C ASN A 229 24.61 -4.38 7.47
N GLN A 230 23.61 -3.66 6.98
CA GLN A 230 22.40 -3.28 7.70
C GLN A 230 21.21 -4.17 7.34
N THR A 231 21.39 -5.10 6.39
CA THR A 231 20.36 -6.00 5.90
C THR A 231 20.53 -7.37 6.54
N GLU A 232 19.46 -7.93 7.10
CA GLU A 232 19.53 -9.27 7.69
C GLU A 232 19.81 -10.34 6.61
N ASN A 233 20.73 -11.26 6.92
CA ASN A 233 21.16 -12.31 6.00
C ASN A 233 20.02 -13.21 5.49
N ILE A 234 18.90 -13.31 6.21
CA ILE A 234 17.75 -14.11 5.79
C ILE A 234 17.10 -13.59 4.49
N PHE A 235 17.28 -12.30 4.19
CA PHE A 235 16.75 -11.66 2.98
C PHE A 235 17.71 -11.75 1.78
N ILE A 236 18.91 -12.30 1.97
CA ILE A 236 19.92 -12.46 0.92
C ILE A 236 20.19 -13.94 0.74
N LYS A 237 19.94 -14.45 -0.47
CA LYS A 237 20.11 -15.88 -0.78
C LYS A 237 21.13 -16.13 -1.86
N LYS A 238 21.57 -17.38 -1.99
CA LYS A 238 22.40 -17.86 -3.10
C LYS A 238 21.59 -18.71 -4.06
N PRO A 239 21.97 -18.74 -5.36
CA PRO A 239 21.48 -19.75 -6.29
C PRO A 239 21.70 -21.17 -5.72
N GLY A 240 20.69 -22.03 -5.82
CA GLY A 240 20.63 -23.36 -5.22
C GLY A 240 19.94 -23.41 -3.85
N GLU A 241 19.74 -22.27 -3.17
CA GLU A 241 19.05 -22.23 -1.87
C GLU A 241 17.51 -22.12 -1.98
N PHE A 242 16.99 -21.91 -3.19
CA PHE A 242 15.55 -21.82 -3.42
C PHE A 242 14.93 -23.21 -3.51
N LYS A 243 13.82 -23.42 -2.79
CA LYS A 243 13.03 -24.62 -2.94
C LYS A 243 12.43 -24.65 -4.35
N SER A 244 12.78 -25.67 -5.10
CA SER A 244 12.20 -25.88 -6.42
C SER A 244 10.71 -26.17 -6.32
N ILE A 245 9.94 -25.49 -7.16
CA ILE A 245 8.51 -25.75 -7.36
C ILE A 245 8.35 -26.91 -8.34
N ASN A 246 7.63 -27.96 -7.93
CA ASN A 246 7.49 -29.18 -8.75
C ASN A 246 6.05 -29.45 -9.20
N SER A 247 5.08 -28.65 -8.74
CA SER A 247 3.67 -28.82 -9.11
C SER A 247 2.92 -27.51 -9.21
N THR A 248 1.83 -27.50 -10.00
CA THR A 248 0.95 -26.33 -10.14
C THR A 248 0.27 -25.99 -8.81
N THR A 249 -0.07 -26.99 -7.99
CA THR A 249 -0.65 -26.79 -6.65
C THR A 249 0.36 -26.13 -5.70
N GLU A 250 1.62 -26.56 -5.72
CA GLU A 250 2.68 -25.94 -4.92
C GLU A 250 2.89 -24.48 -5.33
N LEU A 251 2.92 -24.19 -6.64
CA LEU A 251 2.98 -22.83 -7.17
C LEU A 251 1.81 -21.97 -6.66
N SER A 252 0.58 -22.50 -6.72
CA SER A 252 -0.60 -21.81 -6.22
C SER A 252 -0.46 -21.45 -4.75
N ASN A 253 -0.04 -22.40 -3.91
CA ASN A 253 0.03 -22.21 -2.48
C ASN A 253 1.05 -21.14 -2.11
N ILE A 254 2.26 -21.19 -2.68
CA ILE A 254 3.30 -20.20 -2.35
C ILE A 254 2.97 -18.79 -2.86
N ILE A 255 2.20 -18.66 -3.94
CA ILE A 255 1.69 -17.36 -4.42
C ILE A 255 0.65 -16.83 -3.44
N MET A 256 -0.32 -17.67 -3.04
CA MET A 256 -1.37 -17.32 -2.08
C MET A 256 -0.82 -17.00 -0.68
N GLU A 257 0.31 -17.59 -0.32
CA GLU A 257 1.05 -17.33 0.92
C GLU A 257 2.03 -16.15 0.78
N GLY A 258 2.23 -15.58 -0.42
CA GLY A 258 3.11 -14.43 -0.64
C GLY A 258 4.61 -14.75 -0.53
N ILE A 259 5.02 -16.02 -0.58
CA ILE A 259 6.40 -16.48 -0.29
C ILE A 259 7.14 -17.09 -1.49
N ALA A 260 6.70 -16.79 -2.72
CA ALA A 260 7.22 -17.46 -3.91
C ALA A 260 8.70 -17.13 -4.24
N LEU A 261 9.10 -15.88 -4.03
CA LEU A 261 10.48 -15.40 -4.13
C LEU A 261 10.92 -14.76 -2.79
N PRO A 262 11.26 -15.56 -1.77
CA PRO A 262 11.46 -15.09 -0.40
C PRO A 262 12.89 -14.56 -0.17
N ALA A 263 13.30 -13.57 -0.96
CA ALA A 263 14.56 -12.84 -0.82
C ALA A 263 14.42 -11.45 -1.47
N ILE A 264 15.17 -10.47 -0.98
CA ILE A 264 15.31 -9.15 -1.61
C ILE A 264 16.61 -9.04 -2.42
N GLY A 265 17.57 -9.95 -2.20
CA GLY A 265 18.84 -9.97 -2.91
C GLY A 265 19.38 -11.38 -3.16
N ILE A 266 20.12 -11.53 -4.26
CA ILE A 266 20.84 -12.75 -4.62
C ILE A 266 22.33 -12.49 -4.70
N ASN A 267 23.10 -13.29 -3.97
CA ASN A 267 24.56 -13.29 -4.07
C ASN A 267 25.00 -14.15 -5.26
N ILE A 268 25.59 -13.52 -6.28
CA ILE A 268 26.13 -14.18 -7.48
C ILE A 268 27.60 -13.75 -7.63
N GLY A 269 28.52 -14.68 -7.35
CA GLY A 269 29.95 -14.39 -7.35
C GLY A 269 30.32 -13.48 -6.17
N ASP A 270 30.93 -12.33 -6.46
CA ASP A 270 31.37 -11.36 -5.44
C ASP A 270 30.39 -10.20 -5.24
N ARG A 271 29.19 -10.26 -5.87
CA ARG A 271 28.19 -9.18 -5.86
C ARG A 271 26.84 -9.65 -5.38
N VAL A 272 26.06 -8.71 -4.85
CA VAL A 272 24.65 -8.92 -4.51
C VAL A 272 23.76 -8.14 -5.46
N TYR A 273 22.87 -8.88 -6.14
CA TYR A 273 21.91 -8.32 -7.09
C TYR A 273 20.54 -8.19 -6.42
N PRO A 274 19.87 -7.02 -6.53
CA PRO A 274 18.46 -6.86 -6.13
C PRO A 274 17.54 -7.86 -6.85
N LEU A 275 16.66 -8.53 -6.11
CA LEU A 275 15.67 -9.46 -6.67
C LEU A 275 14.26 -8.88 -6.61
N SER A 276 13.57 -8.83 -7.74
CA SER A 276 12.14 -8.51 -7.85
C SER A 276 11.74 -7.27 -7.03
N PHE A 277 12.15 -6.09 -7.49
CA PHE A 277 11.91 -4.83 -6.76
C PHE A 277 10.45 -4.65 -6.32
N ARG A 278 9.50 -5.03 -7.18
CA ARG A 278 8.06 -4.94 -6.90
C ARG A 278 7.61 -5.87 -5.77
N ASN A 279 8.32 -6.98 -5.51
CA ASN A 279 8.01 -7.94 -4.44
C ASN A 279 8.83 -7.73 -3.15
N MET A 280 9.91 -6.94 -3.16
CA MET A 280 10.82 -6.82 -2.00
C MET A 280 10.12 -6.46 -0.69
N ALA A 281 9.19 -5.49 -0.71
CA ALA A 281 8.48 -5.07 0.49
C ALA A 281 7.58 -6.20 1.04
N ASN A 282 6.95 -6.97 0.15
CA ASN A 282 6.15 -8.14 0.50
C ASN A 282 7.00 -9.21 1.21
N VAL A 283 8.25 -9.44 0.76
CA VAL A 283 9.18 -10.38 1.43
C VAL A 283 9.42 -10.00 2.89
N ILE A 284 9.65 -8.71 3.16
CA ILE A 284 9.85 -8.21 4.52
C ILE A 284 8.57 -8.40 5.36
N ILE A 285 7.41 -8.03 4.80
CA ILE A 285 6.11 -8.16 5.48
C ILE A 285 5.84 -9.61 5.87
N GLU A 286 5.92 -10.55 4.92
CA GLU A 286 5.60 -11.96 5.19
C GLU A 286 6.60 -12.62 6.15
N HIS A 287 7.87 -12.22 6.09
CA HIS A 287 8.86 -12.70 7.04
C HIS A 287 8.45 -12.38 8.48
N TYR A 288 8.15 -11.11 8.79
CA TYR A 288 7.80 -10.72 10.16
C TYR A 288 6.38 -11.11 10.55
N ALA A 289 5.46 -11.28 9.59
CA ALA A 289 4.15 -11.89 9.83
C ALA A 289 4.30 -13.33 10.36
N SER A 290 5.21 -14.11 9.77
CA SER A 290 5.44 -15.51 10.14
C SER A 290 5.96 -15.71 11.57
N GLN A 291 6.59 -14.68 12.16
CA GLN A 291 7.12 -14.71 13.52
C GLN A 291 6.03 -14.67 14.60
N LYS A 292 4.78 -14.29 14.25
CA LYS A 292 3.63 -14.24 15.17
C LYS A 292 3.90 -13.47 16.47
N MET A 293 4.64 -12.37 16.36
CA MET A 293 4.91 -11.47 17.49
C MET A 293 3.60 -10.81 17.95
N ASP A 294 3.32 -10.80 19.25
CA ASP A 294 2.22 -10.01 19.84
C ASP A 294 2.70 -8.58 20.02
N ILE A 295 2.24 -7.67 19.14
CA ILE A 295 2.71 -6.30 19.11
C ILE A 295 1.58 -5.33 19.43
N ASP A 296 1.82 -4.49 20.43
CA ASP A 296 0.98 -3.36 20.74
C ASP A 296 1.40 -2.15 19.90
N CYS A 297 0.48 -1.68 19.07
CA CYS A 297 0.67 -0.51 18.21
C CYS A 297 -0.31 0.62 18.57
N SER A 298 -0.84 0.63 19.80
CA SER A 298 -1.82 1.63 20.25
C SER A 298 -1.29 3.06 20.14
N ASP A 299 -0.05 3.30 20.55
CA ASP A 299 0.63 4.61 20.43
C ASP A 299 0.78 5.03 18.96
N ALA A 300 1.27 4.13 18.10
CA ALA A 300 1.47 4.42 16.69
C ALA A 300 0.15 4.69 15.94
N ILE A 301 -0.92 3.95 16.27
CA ILE A 301 -2.26 4.21 15.74
C ILE A 301 -2.80 5.55 16.25
N SER A 302 -2.62 5.87 17.54
CA SER A 302 -2.99 7.17 18.12
C SER A 302 -2.36 8.32 17.33
N ASN A 303 -1.03 8.24 17.14
CA ASN A 303 -0.26 9.22 16.38
C ASN A 303 -0.73 9.32 14.92
N PHE A 304 -1.03 8.19 14.27
CA PHE A 304 -1.54 8.20 12.90
C PHE A 304 -2.87 8.95 12.78
N ILE A 305 -3.77 8.81 13.76
CA ILE A 305 -5.06 9.50 13.77
C ILE A 305 -4.87 10.98 14.11
N SER A 306 -4.06 11.30 15.13
CA SER A 306 -3.82 12.69 15.53
C SER A 306 -3.15 13.53 14.45
N GLN A 307 -2.38 12.92 13.55
CA GLN A 307 -1.87 13.60 12.37
C GLN A 307 -2.94 14.06 11.39
N ARG A 308 -4.14 13.46 11.42
CA ARG A 308 -5.21 13.61 10.41
C ARG A 308 -6.48 14.28 10.93
N PHE A 309 -6.68 14.37 12.25
CA PHE A 309 -7.89 14.95 12.83
C PHE A 309 -7.58 15.80 14.05
N GLU A 310 -8.23 16.96 14.16
CA GLU A 310 -8.10 17.89 15.29
C GLU A 310 -8.83 17.39 16.56
N ASN A 311 -9.98 16.73 16.39
CA ASN A 311 -10.92 16.43 17.48
C ASN A 311 -10.68 15.06 18.15
N ILE A 312 -9.42 14.65 18.27
CA ILE A 312 -9.03 13.41 18.94
C ILE A 312 -8.57 13.69 20.37
N ILE A 313 -9.00 12.84 21.30
CA ILE A 313 -8.28 12.63 22.55
C ILE A 313 -7.30 11.51 22.29
N GLU A 314 -6.03 11.89 22.19
CA GLU A 314 -4.92 10.98 21.89
C GLU A 314 -4.78 9.92 22.99
N GLY A 315 -4.64 8.67 22.56
CA GLY A 315 -4.25 7.56 23.41
C GLY A 315 -2.73 7.36 23.42
N PRO A 316 -2.27 6.25 24.02
CA PRO A 316 -3.07 5.18 24.58
C PRO A 316 -3.63 5.51 25.96
N PHE A 317 -4.83 5.04 26.23
CA PHE A 317 -5.45 5.11 27.55
C PHE A 317 -6.08 3.78 27.95
N LEU A 318 -6.27 3.61 29.26
CA LEU A 318 -7.10 2.56 29.86
C LEU A 318 -8.48 3.12 30.21
N LEU A 319 -9.51 2.28 30.06
CA LEU A 319 -10.84 2.58 30.58
C LEU A 319 -10.97 2.12 32.03
N LEU A 320 -11.51 2.97 32.89
CA LEU A 320 -11.80 2.60 34.27
C LEU A 320 -13.12 3.18 34.79
N ASN A 321 -13.62 2.55 35.85
CA ASN A 321 -14.61 3.12 36.75
C ASN A 321 -14.11 2.99 38.19
N GLN A 322 -14.95 3.28 39.18
CA GLN A 322 -14.57 3.18 40.59
C GLN A 322 -14.16 1.77 41.07
N LYS A 323 -14.55 0.71 40.34
CA LYS A 323 -14.39 -0.69 40.75
C LYS A 323 -13.31 -1.43 39.97
N LYS A 324 -13.09 -1.06 38.71
CA LYS A 324 -12.30 -1.86 37.75
C LYS A 324 -11.56 -0.94 36.79
N ILE A 325 -10.33 -1.32 36.48
CA ILE A 325 -9.55 -0.81 35.35
C ILE A 325 -9.50 -1.93 34.33
N LEU A 326 -9.88 -1.65 33.08
CA LEU A 326 -9.81 -2.64 32.01
C LEU A 326 -8.35 -2.82 31.55
N PRO A 327 -7.90 -4.06 31.29
CA PRO A 327 -6.54 -4.35 30.90
C PRO A 327 -6.30 -4.13 29.39
N TYR A 328 -7.09 -3.26 28.75
CA TYR A 328 -7.06 -3.02 27.31
C TYR A 328 -6.60 -1.61 27.03
N LYS A 329 -5.64 -1.47 26.11
CA LYS A 329 -5.21 -0.17 25.61
C LYS A 329 -6.09 0.24 24.44
N PHE A 330 -6.57 1.47 24.52
CA PHE A 330 -7.36 2.10 23.47
C PHE A 330 -6.51 3.17 22.81
N ALA A 331 -6.43 3.15 21.48
CA ALA A 331 -5.53 4.03 20.73
C ALA A 331 -6.01 5.49 20.71
N GLY A 332 -7.29 5.74 20.95
CA GLY A 332 -7.81 7.11 20.96
C GLY A 332 -9.33 7.12 20.99
N ILE A 333 -9.89 8.31 21.22
CA ILE A 333 -11.32 8.57 21.01
C ILE A 333 -11.46 9.84 20.18
N LEU A 334 -12.17 9.72 19.06
CA LEU A 334 -12.38 10.79 18.09
C LEU A 334 -13.83 11.25 18.13
N GLN A 335 -14.04 12.54 18.34
CA GLN A 335 -15.38 13.11 18.33
C GLN A 335 -15.84 13.31 16.89
N GLY A 336 -16.81 12.51 16.46
CA GLY A 336 -17.57 12.72 15.22
C GLY A 336 -18.72 13.71 15.39
N ASN A 337 -19.54 13.85 14.35
CA ASN A 337 -20.70 14.74 14.37
C ASN A 337 -21.78 14.24 15.33
N ASP A 338 -22.11 12.95 15.25
CA ASP A 338 -23.22 12.34 16.00
C ASP A 338 -22.76 11.27 17.01
N LYS A 339 -21.54 10.74 16.84
CA LYS A 339 -20.97 9.63 17.62
C LYS A 339 -19.52 9.91 18.00
N TYR A 340 -19.05 9.19 19.01
CA TYR A 340 -17.63 9.13 19.36
C TYR A 340 -17.04 7.81 18.88
N TYR A 341 -15.96 7.87 18.12
CA TYR A 341 -15.27 6.69 17.61
C TYR A 341 -14.17 6.27 18.58
N LEU A 342 -14.31 5.08 19.17
CA LEU A 342 -13.33 4.52 20.09
C LEU A 342 -12.46 3.48 19.35
N PHE A 343 -11.16 3.72 19.27
CA PHE A 343 -10.23 2.87 18.52
C PHE A 343 -9.62 1.77 19.39
N VAL A 344 -9.80 0.53 18.94
CA VAL A 344 -9.41 -0.67 19.70
C VAL A 344 -8.50 -1.55 18.85
N PRO A 345 -7.17 -1.46 19.02
CA PRO A 345 -6.25 -2.34 18.32
C PRO A 345 -6.29 -3.77 18.87
N PHE A 346 -6.16 -4.76 17.99
CA PHE A 346 -6.07 -6.18 18.36
C PHE A 346 -5.21 -6.96 17.36
N ASP A 347 -4.40 -7.91 17.85
CA ASP A 347 -3.47 -8.67 17.01
C ASP A 347 -4.00 -10.08 16.66
N ILE A 348 -3.87 -11.04 17.58
CA ILE A 348 -4.11 -12.48 17.32
C ILE A 348 -5.22 -13.06 18.22
N ASN A 349 -5.94 -14.08 17.72
CA ASN A 349 -7.14 -14.71 18.31
C ASN A 349 -8.35 -13.76 18.47
N PRO A 350 -8.81 -13.14 17.37
CA PRO A 350 -9.71 -11.99 17.42
C PRO A 350 -11.09 -12.32 18.00
N ILE A 351 -11.68 -13.47 17.69
CA ILE A 351 -13.10 -13.71 17.96
C ILE A 351 -13.43 -13.66 19.46
N ASN A 352 -12.68 -14.39 20.29
CA ASN A 352 -12.94 -14.44 21.73
C ASN A 352 -12.45 -13.16 22.43
N LYS A 353 -11.35 -12.58 21.96
CA LYS A 353 -10.78 -11.34 22.52
C LYS A 353 -11.73 -10.16 22.30
N LEU A 354 -12.27 -10.01 21.08
CA LEU A 354 -13.20 -8.93 20.73
C LEU A 354 -14.51 -9.00 21.53
N LYS A 355 -15.12 -10.19 21.62
CA LYS A 355 -16.32 -10.39 22.45
C LYS A 355 -16.07 -10.05 23.92
N LYS A 356 -14.92 -10.47 24.46
CA LYS A 356 -14.56 -10.17 25.84
C LYS A 356 -14.34 -8.68 26.07
N ILE A 357 -13.65 -8.00 25.16
CA ILE A 357 -13.48 -6.53 25.23
C ILE A 357 -14.84 -5.84 25.24
N GLU A 358 -15.74 -6.23 24.34
CA GLU A 358 -17.09 -5.67 24.30
C GLU A 358 -17.85 -5.87 25.62
N GLU A 359 -17.84 -7.09 26.16
CA GLU A 359 -18.51 -7.42 27.42
C GLU A 359 -17.95 -6.62 28.60
N ASP A 360 -16.62 -6.53 28.70
CA ASP A 360 -15.92 -5.81 29.77
C ASP A 360 -16.18 -4.29 29.69
N VAL A 361 -16.19 -3.72 28.47
CA VAL A 361 -16.50 -2.29 28.26
C VAL A 361 -17.96 -2.02 28.59
N PHE A 362 -18.88 -2.87 28.15
CA PHE A 362 -20.30 -2.70 28.48
C PHE A 362 -20.56 -2.76 30.00
N GLU A 363 -19.96 -3.73 30.68
CA GLU A 363 -20.06 -3.85 32.13
C GLU A 363 -19.56 -2.56 32.81
N LEU A 364 -18.43 -2.02 32.35
CA LEU A 364 -17.84 -0.80 32.88
C LEU A 364 -18.78 0.41 32.73
N PHE A 365 -19.39 0.60 31.55
CA PHE A 365 -20.32 1.69 31.27
C PHE A 365 -21.65 1.54 32.04
N SER A 366 -22.08 0.31 32.31
CA SER A 366 -23.34 0.04 33.04
C SER A 366 -23.24 0.31 34.54
N GLN A 367 -22.03 0.35 35.10
CA GLN A 367 -21.78 0.48 36.54
C GLN A 367 -21.65 1.93 37.02
N GLY A 368 -21.89 2.93 36.17
CA GLY A 368 -21.94 4.34 36.53
C GLY A 368 -20.83 5.18 35.88
N LYS A 369 -20.21 6.08 36.65
CA LYS A 369 -19.20 7.00 36.12
C LYS A 369 -17.92 6.26 35.73
N TRP A 370 -17.46 6.50 34.51
CA TRP A 370 -16.18 6.04 33.99
C TRP A 370 -15.23 7.20 33.67
N ALA A 371 -13.96 6.90 33.43
CA ALA A 371 -12.95 7.84 32.97
C ALA A 371 -11.92 7.16 32.06
N LEU A 372 -11.22 7.96 31.27
CA LEU A 372 -9.97 7.56 30.62
C LEU A 372 -8.81 7.80 31.58
N SER A 373 -7.90 6.84 31.66
CA SER A 373 -6.57 7.03 32.25
C SER A 373 -5.54 6.97 31.12
N PRO A 374 -5.04 8.12 30.63
CA PRO A 374 -3.89 8.15 29.74
C PRO A 374 -2.72 7.39 30.39
N ILE A 375 -1.97 6.63 29.61
CA ILE A 375 -0.84 5.86 30.15
C ILE A 375 0.33 6.79 30.51
N SER A 376 0.46 7.89 29.78
CA SER A 376 1.51 8.91 29.98
C SER A 376 1.22 9.90 31.11
N SER A 377 0.03 9.86 31.74
CA SER A 377 -0.40 10.86 32.72
C SER A 377 -1.16 10.23 33.89
N SER A 378 -1.03 10.81 35.08
CA SER A 378 -1.84 10.44 36.24
C SER A 378 -3.21 11.12 36.28
N GLN A 379 -3.50 12.02 35.32
CA GLN A 379 -4.76 12.75 35.25
C GLN A 379 -5.85 11.92 34.58
N LEU A 380 -6.98 11.77 35.27
CA LEU A 380 -8.15 11.09 34.72
C LEU A 380 -8.99 12.05 33.89
N LEU A 381 -9.42 11.60 32.71
CA LEU A 381 -10.26 12.38 31.80
C LEU A 381 -11.69 11.84 31.82
N GLY A 382 -12.64 12.69 32.24
CA GLY A 382 -14.07 12.41 32.12
C GLY A 382 -14.62 13.05 30.84
N ILE A 383 -15.20 12.25 29.95
CA ILE A 383 -15.75 12.75 28.68
C ILE A 383 -17.24 13.03 28.82
N ARG A 384 -17.66 14.18 28.29
CA ARG A 384 -19.05 14.62 28.25
C ARG A 384 -19.45 14.96 26.82
N ASN A 385 -20.72 14.69 26.48
CA ASN A 385 -21.30 15.15 25.22
C ASN A 385 -21.58 16.66 25.26
N GLY A 386 -22.04 17.22 24.13
CA GLY A 386 -22.39 18.64 24.01
C GLY A 386 -23.48 19.13 24.98
N SER A 387 -24.27 18.23 25.58
CA SER A 387 -25.23 18.56 26.64
C SER A 387 -24.64 18.54 28.05
N GLY A 388 -23.33 18.30 28.19
CA GLY A 388 -22.62 18.19 29.46
C GLY A 388 -22.87 16.87 30.20
N LYS A 389 -23.58 15.90 29.61
CA LYS A 389 -23.80 14.57 30.19
C LYS A 389 -22.62 13.66 29.87
N GLN A 390 -22.31 12.74 30.78
CA GLN A 390 -21.32 11.69 30.52
C GLN A 390 -21.79 10.79 29.38
N LEU A 391 -20.87 10.39 28.51
CA LEU A 391 -21.16 9.52 27.37
C LEU A 391 -21.69 8.16 27.84
N ALA A 392 -22.78 7.73 27.22
CA ALA A 392 -23.32 6.38 27.32
C ALA A 392 -22.67 5.45 26.28
N ILE A 393 -22.86 4.14 26.43
CA ILE A 393 -22.34 3.16 25.47
C ILE A 393 -22.92 3.38 24.06
N ASP A 394 -24.19 3.81 23.98
CA ASP A 394 -24.86 4.10 22.72
C ASP A 394 -24.30 5.34 22.02
N ASP A 395 -23.56 6.21 22.71
CA ASP A 395 -22.87 7.36 22.11
C ASP A 395 -21.56 6.96 21.42
N ILE A 396 -21.10 5.72 21.61
CA ILE A 396 -19.81 5.22 21.15
C ILE A 396 -19.99 4.23 19.99
N GLU A 397 -19.13 4.38 18.99
CA GLU A 397 -18.96 3.44 17.90
C GLU A 397 -17.56 2.85 17.95
N PHE A 398 -17.46 1.52 18.02
CA PHE A 398 -16.17 0.84 18.15
C PHE A 398 -15.51 0.66 16.79
N ILE A 399 -14.26 1.11 16.66
CA ILE A 399 -13.42 0.81 15.50
C ILE A 399 -12.35 -0.16 15.96
N PHE A 400 -12.59 -1.45 15.73
CA PHE A 400 -11.64 -2.50 16.01
C PHE A 400 -10.63 -2.60 14.86
N ILE A 401 -9.34 -2.44 15.17
CA ILE A 401 -8.27 -2.44 14.17
C ILE A 401 -7.45 -3.70 14.33
N SER A 402 -7.49 -4.59 13.33
CA SER A 402 -6.63 -5.76 13.32
C SER A 402 -5.21 -5.31 12.98
N SER A 403 -4.31 -5.36 13.95
CA SER A 403 -2.91 -5.02 13.75
C SER A 403 -2.14 -6.11 12.99
N ASN A 404 -2.68 -7.33 12.89
CA ASN A 404 -2.06 -8.42 12.14
C ASN A 404 -1.81 -8.00 10.69
N LEU A 405 -0.56 -8.12 10.24
CA LEU A 405 -0.11 -7.63 8.95
C LEU A 405 0.46 -8.79 8.13
N THR A 406 -0.22 -9.15 7.05
CA THR A 406 0.21 -10.13 6.05
C THR A 406 -0.54 -9.86 4.75
N THR A 407 0.11 -10.15 3.63
CA THR A 407 -0.43 -10.14 2.28
C THR A 407 -1.05 -11.49 1.90
N ALA A 408 -0.78 -12.55 2.68
CA ALA A 408 -1.36 -13.86 2.48
C ALA A 408 -2.89 -13.83 2.67
N MET A 409 -3.60 -14.64 1.89
CA MET A 409 -5.05 -14.74 2.00
C MET A 409 -5.45 -15.42 3.31
N LEU A 410 -6.00 -14.64 4.25
CA LEU A 410 -6.51 -15.16 5.51
C LEU A 410 -8.05 -15.14 5.56
N PRO A 411 -8.72 -16.29 5.76
CA PRO A 411 -10.16 -16.29 5.98
C PRO A 411 -10.45 -15.67 7.35
N PHE A 412 -11.15 -14.54 7.36
CA PHE A 412 -11.62 -13.90 8.58
C PHE A 412 -13.15 -13.91 8.64
N LYS A 413 -13.69 -14.47 9.72
CA LYS A 413 -15.12 -14.40 10.03
C LYS A 413 -15.31 -13.44 11.20
N PRO A 414 -15.87 -12.24 10.96
CA PRO A 414 -16.09 -11.28 12.05
C PRO A 414 -17.03 -11.86 13.11
N PRO A 415 -16.76 -11.67 14.41
CA PRO A 415 -17.73 -12.00 15.45
C PRO A 415 -18.99 -11.15 15.28
N GLN A 416 -20.14 -11.68 15.69
CA GLN A 416 -21.33 -10.87 15.95
C GLN A 416 -21.18 -10.25 17.34
N LEU A 417 -21.19 -8.92 17.39
CA LEU A 417 -21.13 -8.11 18.60
C LEU A 417 -22.50 -7.45 18.83
N LYS A 418 -22.77 -7.00 20.06
CA LYS A 418 -24.05 -6.41 20.47
C LYS A 418 -24.19 -4.93 20.10
N TYR A 419 -23.10 -4.16 20.17
CA TYR A 419 -23.10 -2.70 19.94
C TYR A 419 -22.69 -2.34 18.51
N SER A 420 -22.71 -1.05 18.16
CA SER A 420 -22.24 -0.59 16.84
C SER A 420 -20.72 -0.71 16.75
N TYR A 421 -20.25 -1.38 15.69
CA TYR A 421 -18.82 -1.65 15.51
C TYR A 421 -18.44 -1.77 14.04
N HIS A 422 -17.18 -1.45 13.77
CA HIS A 422 -16.51 -1.71 12.51
C HIS A 422 -15.20 -2.43 12.79
N ILE A 423 -14.91 -3.47 12.00
CA ILE A 423 -13.62 -4.16 12.03
C ILE A 423 -12.89 -3.77 10.76
N LEU A 424 -11.69 -3.22 10.91
CA LEU A 424 -10.81 -2.84 9.82
C LEU A 424 -9.47 -3.57 9.99
N PHE A 425 -8.93 -4.13 8.91
CA PHE A 425 -7.52 -4.49 8.90
C PHE A 425 -6.67 -3.21 8.91
N LEU A 426 -5.46 -3.25 9.48
CA LEU A 426 -4.62 -2.06 9.60
C LEU A 426 -4.39 -1.35 8.26
N THR A 427 -4.26 -2.09 7.15
CA THR A 427 -4.13 -1.54 5.80
C THR A 427 -5.40 -0.85 5.31
N GLU A 428 -6.59 -1.37 5.63
CA GLU A 428 -7.86 -0.70 5.33
C GLU A 428 -8.06 0.55 6.19
N PHE A 429 -7.71 0.46 7.48
CA PHE A 429 -7.74 1.59 8.38
C PHE A 429 -6.87 2.74 7.86
N ILE A 430 -5.64 2.45 7.42
CA ILE A 430 -4.74 3.45 6.85
C ILE A 430 -5.34 4.06 5.58
N ALA A 431 -5.76 3.22 4.63
CA ALA A 431 -6.31 3.69 3.36
C ALA A 431 -7.53 4.59 3.57
N LEU A 432 -8.45 4.20 4.46
CA LEU A 432 -9.66 4.95 4.76
C LEU A 432 -9.34 6.28 5.44
N PHE A 433 -8.64 6.26 6.57
CA PHE A 433 -8.42 7.46 7.37
C PHE A 433 -7.45 8.45 6.71
N ASP A 434 -6.56 7.97 5.83
CA ASP A 434 -5.72 8.85 5.00
C ASP A 434 -6.51 9.54 3.88
N SER A 435 -7.61 8.93 3.41
CA SER A 435 -8.37 9.41 2.25
C SER A 435 -9.64 10.18 2.59
N ILE A 436 -10.18 10.07 3.81
CA ILE A 436 -11.36 10.86 4.19
C ILE A 436 -11.01 12.34 4.30
N ASP A 437 -11.86 13.19 3.73
CA ASP A 437 -11.67 14.64 3.75
C ASP A 437 -12.12 15.24 5.08
N ASN A 438 -13.20 14.69 5.65
CA ASN A 438 -13.76 15.10 6.93
C ASN A 438 -14.56 13.94 7.57
N LEU A 439 -14.90 14.08 8.85
CA LEU A 439 -15.55 13.01 9.62
C LEU A 439 -16.97 12.67 9.16
N SER A 440 -17.66 13.55 8.42
CA SER A 440 -18.99 13.23 7.89
C SER A 440 -18.96 12.14 6.82
N GLU A 441 -17.82 11.97 6.13
CA GLU A 441 -17.64 10.89 5.16
C GLU A 441 -17.59 9.52 5.84
N LEU A 442 -17.05 9.46 7.06
CA LEU A 442 -17.02 8.22 7.83
C LEU A 442 -18.44 7.77 8.21
N SER A 443 -19.27 8.71 8.68
CA SER A 443 -20.69 8.45 8.98
C SER A 443 -21.48 8.06 7.72
N SER A 444 -21.18 8.70 6.58
CA SER A 444 -21.80 8.38 5.28
C SER A 444 -21.42 6.98 4.80
N LEU A 445 -20.15 6.61 4.94
CA LEU A 445 -19.67 5.27 4.62
C LEU A 445 -20.37 4.21 5.47
N PHE A 446 -20.43 4.39 6.79
CA PHE A 446 -21.06 3.40 7.66
C PHE A 446 -22.56 3.25 7.39
N SER A 447 -23.25 4.34 7.08
CA SER A 447 -24.65 4.32 6.62
C SER A 447 -24.81 3.54 5.31
N TYR A 448 -23.90 3.77 4.36
CA TYR A 448 -23.86 3.04 3.08
C TYR A 448 -23.59 1.54 3.28
N LEU A 449 -22.66 1.16 4.17
CA LEU A 449 -22.36 -0.23 4.48
C LEU A 449 -23.58 -0.96 5.05
N GLU A 450 -24.35 -0.32 5.94
CA GLU A 450 -25.57 -0.91 6.48
C GLU A 450 -26.69 -0.99 5.45
N GLN A 451 -26.87 0.05 4.62
CA GLN A 451 -27.89 0.07 3.55
C GLN A 451 -27.71 -1.10 2.55
N TYR A 452 -26.46 -1.43 2.20
CA TYR A 452 -26.13 -2.43 1.18
C TYR A 452 -25.61 -3.76 1.72
N LYS A 453 -25.67 -3.97 3.04
CA LYS A 453 -25.12 -5.14 3.75
C LYS A 453 -25.58 -6.50 3.19
N SER A 454 -26.83 -6.58 2.72
CA SER A 454 -27.42 -7.79 2.15
C SER A 454 -27.31 -7.89 0.63
N LYS A 455 -26.89 -6.81 -0.05
CA LYS A 455 -26.88 -6.68 -1.52
C LYS A 455 -25.48 -6.81 -2.12
N ILE A 456 -24.44 -6.39 -1.39
CA ILE A 456 -23.04 -6.51 -1.83
C ILE A 456 -22.47 -7.84 -1.35
N ASN A 457 -21.85 -8.61 -2.24
CA ASN A 457 -21.20 -9.87 -1.88
C ASN A 457 -20.07 -9.65 -0.86
N PRO A 458 -20.12 -10.25 0.35
CA PRO A 458 -19.15 -9.98 1.41
C PRO A 458 -17.81 -10.71 1.24
N PHE A 459 -17.72 -11.74 0.39
CA PHE A 459 -16.57 -12.68 0.41
C PHE A 459 -15.31 -12.18 -0.30
N PHE A 460 -15.39 -11.15 -1.15
CA PHE A 460 -14.24 -10.67 -1.95
C PHE A 460 -14.09 -9.14 -2.01
N ILE A 461 -14.96 -8.40 -1.32
CA ILE A 461 -15.05 -6.94 -1.40
C ILE A 461 -14.63 -6.34 -0.06
N SER A 462 -13.50 -5.63 -0.06
CA SER A 462 -12.95 -4.93 1.11
C SER A 462 -13.80 -3.72 1.50
N VAL A 463 -13.51 -3.12 2.66
CA VAL A 463 -14.13 -1.84 3.03
C VAL A 463 -13.70 -0.72 2.07
N ILE A 464 -12.48 -0.80 1.53
CA ILE A 464 -11.95 0.21 0.61
C ILE A 464 -12.59 0.14 -0.76
N ASP A 465 -12.93 -1.05 -1.26
CA ASP A 465 -13.73 -1.18 -2.50
C ASP A 465 -15.08 -0.49 -2.35
N LYS A 466 -15.71 -0.63 -1.18
CA LYS A 466 -17.00 0.01 -0.87
C LYS A 466 -16.85 1.53 -0.73
N PHE A 467 -15.75 2.00 -0.15
CA PHE A 467 -15.46 3.44 -0.05
C PHE A 467 -15.13 4.07 -1.41
N ALA A 468 -14.30 3.42 -2.23
CA ALA A 468 -14.04 3.84 -3.60
C ALA A 468 -15.33 3.89 -4.42
N SER A 469 -16.18 2.88 -4.27
CA SER A 469 -17.51 2.83 -4.88
C SER A 469 -18.41 3.99 -4.42
N LEU A 470 -18.45 4.30 -3.12
CA LEU A 470 -19.19 5.43 -2.56
C LEU A 470 -18.76 6.76 -3.21
N LYS A 471 -17.45 7.00 -3.27
CA LYS A 471 -16.85 8.20 -3.88
C LYS A 471 -17.13 8.28 -5.38
N GLY A 472 -16.94 7.18 -6.12
CA GLY A 472 -17.12 7.13 -7.57
C GLY A 472 -18.58 7.23 -8.04
N THR A 473 -19.53 6.74 -7.24
CA THR A 473 -20.96 6.71 -7.59
C THR A 473 -21.79 7.80 -6.92
N HIS A 474 -21.15 8.71 -6.16
CA HIS A 474 -21.84 9.74 -5.38
C HIS A 474 -22.96 9.17 -4.49
N SER A 475 -22.71 8.02 -3.87
CA SER A 475 -23.68 7.27 -3.05
C SER A 475 -24.89 6.70 -3.81
N VAL A 476 -24.88 6.68 -5.15
CA VAL A 476 -25.96 6.11 -5.97
C VAL A 476 -25.42 5.01 -6.86
N LEU A 477 -25.52 3.77 -6.37
CA LEU A 477 -25.25 2.57 -7.19
C LEU A 477 -26.37 2.27 -8.21
N GLU A 478 -27.48 3.01 -8.14
CA GLU A 478 -28.79 2.63 -8.68
C GLU A 478 -29.30 3.54 -9.81
N ASP A 479 -28.45 4.27 -10.54
CA ASP A 479 -28.98 5.14 -11.61
C ASP A 479 -29.46 4.29 -12.81
N GLY A 480 -30.72 3.85 -12.76
CA GLY A 480 -31.44 3.19 -13.85
C GLY A 480 -31.84 1.72 -13.67
N ALA A 481 -31.61 1.10 -12.51
CA ALA A 481 -32.03 -0.28 -12.25
C ALA A 481 -33.22 -0.34 -11.28
N ILE A 482 -34.40 -0.75 -11.77
CA ILE A 482 -35.67 -0.70 -11.01
C ILE A 482 -35.78 -1.83 -9.96
N ASN A 483 -35.09 -2.97 -10.14
CA ASN A 483 -34.99 -4.08 -9.18
C ASN A 483 -33.71 -4.90 -9.44
N PHE A 484 -32.93 -5.20 -8.40
CA PHE A 484 -31.78 -6.10 -8.47
C PHE A 484 -31.56 -6.81 -7.11
N ASP A 485 -31.11 -8.06 -7.18
CA ASP A 485 -30.92 -8.92 -5.99
C ASP A 485 -29.46 -8.96 -5.50
N MET A 486 -28.51 -8.51 -6.32
CA MET A 486 -27.07 -8.56 -6.02
C MET A 486 -26.30 -7.46 -6.74
N ILE A 487 -25.33 -6.86 -6.05
CA ILE A 487 -24.33 -5.94 -6.60
C ILE A 487 -22.97 -6.65 -6.58
N ILE A 488 -22.34 -6.76 -7.76
CA ILE A 488 -20.97 -7.24 -7.90
C ILE A 488 -20.10 -6.01 -8.12
N LEU A 489 -19.26 -5.69 -7.14
CA LEU A 489 -18.20 -4.71 -7.28
C LEU A 489 -16.96 -5.40 -7.86
N ASP A 490 -16.15 -4.64 -8.60
CA ASP A 490 -14.83 -5.09 -9.01
C ASP A 490 -13.92 -5.15 -7.75
N PRO A 491 -13.35 -6.33 -7.41
CA PRO A 491 -12.50 -6.49 -6.23
C PRO A 491 -11.14 -5.77 -6.35
N HIS A 492 -10.75 -5.31 -7.53
CA HIS A 492 -9.50 -4.55 -7.75
C HIS A 492 -9.72 -3.03 -7.76
N TRP A 493 -10.98 -2.57 -7.66
CA TRP A 493 -11.30 -1.14 -7.70
C TRP A 493 -10.58 -0.37 -6.58
N ARG A 494 -10.45 -0.97 -5.38
CA ARG A 494 -9.67 -0.37 -4.28
C ARG A 494 -8.24 0.01 -4.67
N SER A 495 -7.56 -0.82 -5.47
CA SER A 495 -6.15 -0.62 -5.78
C SER A 495 -5.97 0.54 -6.75
N HIS A 496 -6.78 0.54 -7.81
CA HIS A 496 -6.75 1.58 -8.84
C HIS A 496 -7.19 2.93 -8.30
N TRP A 497 -8.32 2.99 -7.57
CA TRP A 497 -8.79 4.24 -6.97
C TRP A 497 -7.77 4.81 -5.98
N ARG A 498 -7.15 3.94 -5.16
CA ARG A 498 -6.14 4.37 -4.20
C ARG A 498 -4.87 4.88 -4.89
N TYR A 499 -4.48 4.28 -6.01
CA TYR A 499 -3.38 4.76 -6.84
C TYR A 499 -3.66 6.16 -7.38
N GLU A 500 -4.83 6.38 -7.99
CA GLU A 500 -5.21 7.67 -8.57
C GLU A 500 -5.20 8.80 -7.52
N GLU A 501 -5.75 8.54 -6.33
CA GLU A 501 -5.77 9.52 -5.24
C GLU A 501 -4.36 9.85 -4.73
N LEU A 502 -3.51 8.84 -4.57
CA LEU A 502 -2.12 9.02 -4.14
C LEU A 502 -1.28 9.70 -5.22
N GLU A 503 -1.42 9.32 -6.48
CA GLU A 503 -0.72 9.95 -7.61
C GLU A 503 -1.10 11.43 -7.71
N LYS A 504 -2.40 11.74 -7.65
CA LYS A 504 -2.90 13.12 -7.64
C LYS A 504 -2.27 13.92 -6.51
N TYR A 505 -2.23 13.37 -5.29
CA TYR A 505 -1.57 14.01 -4.15
C TYR A 505 -0.06 14.22 -4.41
N TRP A 506 0.68 13.16 -4.75
CA TRP A 506 2.13 13.19 -4.92
C TRP A 506 2.61 14.03 -6.11
N SER A 507 1.75 14.24 -7.12
CA SER A 507 2.05 15.11 -8.27
C SER A 507 2.10 16.60 -7.91
N GLN A 508 1.51 17.00 -6.78
CA GLN A 508 1.34 18.40 -6.39
C GLN A 508 2.13 18.79 -5.14
N VAL A 509 2.56 17.83 -4.32
CA VAL A 509 3.33 18.11 -3.09
C VAL A 509 4.78 18.53 -3.38
N PRO A 510 5.40 19.32 -2.48
CA PRO A 510 6.83 19.61 -2.55
C PRO A 510 7.71 18.36 -2.41
N SER A 511 9.01 18.51 -2.69
CA SER A 511 9.99 17.43 -2.54
C SER A 511 10.20 16.98 -1.09
N ASN A 512 9.92 17.85 -0.12
CA ASN A 512 9.95 17.57 1.31
C ASN A 512 8.84 18.37 2.02
N PHE A 513 8.42 17.91 3.18
CA PHE A 513 7.44 18.61 4.02
C PHE A 513 8.14 19.47 5.08
N PRO A 514 7.51 20.57 5.53
CA PRO A 514 8.06 21.38 6.62
C PRO A 514 8.04 20.63 7.96
N ASP A 515 7.06 19.75 8.16
CA ASP A 515 6.98 18.83 9.29
C ASP A 515 6.50 17.47 8.78
N VAL A 516 7.27 16.42 9.07
CA VAL A 516 6.98 15.03 8.68
C VAL A 516 5.93 14.38 9.59
N ASN A 517 5.73 14.93 10.79
CA ASN A 517 4.77 14.43 11.78
C ASN A 517 3.37 15.04 11.59
N VAL A 518 3.07 15.60 10.42
CA VAL A 518 1.80 16.25 10.12
C VAL A 518 1.30 15.75 8.76
N LYS A 519 0.01 15.43 8.66
CA LYS A 519 -0.62 15.22 7.36
C LYS A 519 -0.98 16.57 6.76
N TRP A 520 -0.44 16.83 5.58
CA TRP A 520 -0.66 18.06 4.83
C TRP A 520 -1.74 17.89 3.76
N ASN A 521 -2.57 18.91 3.61
CA ASN A 521 -3.43 19.13 2.47
C ASN A 521 -2.85 20.23 1.61
N ILE A 522 -2.97 20.07 0.29
CA ILE A 522 -2.63 21.11 -0.67
C ILE A 522 -3.85 22.00 -0.83
N SER A 523 -3.71 23.28 -0.48
CA SER A 523 -4.83 24.23 -0.54
C SER A 523 -4.83 25.02 -1.84
N ASN A 524 -3.66 25.35 -2.38
CA ASN A 524 -3.50 26.12 -3.61
C ASN A 524 -2.12 25.87 -4.25
N THR A 525 -2.05 26.01 -5.57
CA THR A 525 -0.80 25.98 -6.33
C THR A 525 -0.83 27.04 -7.43
N TYR A 526 0.21 27.86 -7.54
CA TYR A 526 0.38 28.78 -8.67
C TYR A 526 1.85 29.13 -8.87
N GLN A 527 2.26 29.27 -10.13
CA GLN A 527 3.62 29.72 -10.52
C GLN A 527 4.78 28.97 -9.79
N GLY A 528 4.58 27.70 -9.44
CA GLY A 528 5.57 26.89 -8.70
C GLY A 528 5.55 27.07 -7.18
N ASN A 529 4.71 27.96 -6.64
CA ASN A 529 4.45 28.11 -5.22
C ASN A 529 3.30 27.20 -4.80
N ILE A 530 3.44 26.57 -3.64
CA ILE A 530 2.51 25.58 -3.10
C ILE A 530 2.08 26.03 -1.71
N SER A 531 0.78 26.06 -1.46
CA SER A 531 0.22 26.28 -0.14
C SER A 531 -0.22 24.96 0.49
N LEU A 532 0.21 24.74 1.73
CA LEU A 532 -0.07 23.56 2.52
C LEU A 532 -0.81 23.95 3.80
N ILE A 533 -1.80 23.17 4.18
CA ILE A 533 -2.56 23.31 5.43
C ILE A 533 -2.55 21.97 6.15
N SER A 534 -2.24 21.96 7.44
CA SER A 534 -2.32 20.75 8.27
C SER A 534 -3.77 20.26 8.40
N LYS A 535 -3.98 18.94 8.37
CA LYS A 535 -5.30 18.32 8.61
C LYS A 535 -5.72 18.33 10.09
N SER A 536 -4.77 18.48 11.00
CA SER A 536 -4.95 18.19 12.44
C SER A 536 -4.51 19.31 13.37
N HIS A 537 -3.88 20.33 12.82
CA HIS A 537 -3.35 21.44 13.57
C HIS A 537 -3.67 22.73 12.83
N PHE A 538 -3.71 23.84 13.56
CA PHE A 538 -3.84 25.18 13.00
C PHE A 538 -2.54 25.65 12.33
N TYR A 539 -1.89 24.79 11.53
CA TYR A 539 -0.58 25.03 10.94
C TYR A 539 -0.70 25.22 9.43
N VAL A 540 -0.09 26.29 8.91
CA VAL A 540 -0.10 26.64 7.49
C VAL A 540 1.32 26.85 6.98
N CYS A 541 1.55 26.52 5.71
CA CYS A 541 2.83 26.70 5.06
C CYS A 541 2.65 27.19 3.62
N TRP A 542 3.51 28.09 3.18
CA TRP A 542 3.77 28.36 1.77
C TRP A 542 5.17 27.93 1.43
N CYS A 543 5.36 27.25 0.31
CA CYS A 543 6.68 26.84 -0.13
C CYS A 543 6.93 27.07 -1.60
N THR A 544 8.21 27.22 -1.94
CA THR A 544 8.71 27.37 -3.30
C THR A 544 10.02 26.62 -3.47
N LYS A 545 10.33 26.23 -4.70
CA LYS A 545 11.52 25.45 -5.03
C LYS A 545 12.55 26.33 -5.74
N ILE A 546 13.78 26.32 -5.24
CA ILE A 546 14.95 26.96 -5.85
C ILE A 546 16.00 25.88 -6.07
N ASN A 547 16.36 25.61 -7.33
CA ASN A 547 17.17 24.45 -7.70
C ASN A 547 16.60 23.14 -7.12
N ASN A 548 17.38 22.47 -6.26
CA ASN A 548 16.98 21.24 -5.57
C ASN A 548 16.55 21.46 -4.11
N CYS A 549 16.46 22.72 -3.67
CA CYS A 549 16.04 23.08 -2.32
C CYS A 549 14.60 23.60 -2.33
N THR A 550 13.80 23.12 -1.37
CA THR A 550 12.45 23.67 -1.13
C THR A 550 12.51 24.52 0.12
N MET A 551 12.11 25.77 -0.03
CA MET A 551 12.04 26.75 1.05
C MET A 551 10.61 26.81 1.58
N HIS A 552 10.44 26.65 2.89
CA HIS A 552 9.14 26.61 3.55
C HIS A 552 8.97 27.83 4.47
N PHE A 553 7.83 28.49 4.34
CA PHE A 553 7.41 29.61 5.18
C PHE A 553 6.19 29.17 5.98
N CYS A 554 6.36 28.93 7.27
CA CYS A 554 5.34 28.28 8.09
C CYS A 554 4.89 29.18 9.24
N ALA A 555 3.64 29.00 9.67
CA ALA A 555 3.17 29.63 10.90
C ALA A 555 2.09 28.80 11.59
N ASP A 556 2.18 28.73 12.93
CA ASP A 556 1.13 28.21 13.79
C ASP A 556 0.10 29.31 14.05
N ARG A 557 -1.15 29.06 13.65
CA ARG A 557 -2.30 29.94 13.83
C ARG A 557 -3.01 29.69 15.16
N LYS A 558 -2.60 28.67 15.96
CA LYS A 558 -3.17 28.40 17.28
C LYS A 558 -3.14 29.61 18.23
N PRO A 559 -2.06 30.41 18.31
CA PRO A 559 -2.05 31.63 19.12
C PRO A 559 -3.08 32.68 18.66
N LEU A 560 -3.47 32.63 17.39
CA LEU A 560 -4.43 33.56 16.78
C LEU A 560 -5.88 33.09 16.89
N LEU A 561 -6.17 31.93 17.49
CA LEU A 561 -7.55 31.46 17.71
C LEU A 561 -8.36 32.40 18.60
N ASN A 562 -7.67 33.15 19.48
CA ASN A 562 -8.29 34.15 20.35
C ASN A 562 -8.34 35.55 19.70
N GLU A 563 -7.73 35.72 18.53
CA GLU A 563 -7.73 36.97 17.78
C GLU A 563 -8.73 36.89 16.60
N ASP A 564 -9.13 38.05 16.07
CA ASP A 564 -10.10 38.11 14.97
C ASP A 564 -9.58 37.38 13.72
N HIS A 565 -10.49 36.80 12.94
CA HIS A 565 -10.24 36.08 11.69
C HIS A 565 -9.32 36.83 10.72
N LEU A 566 -9.39 38.17 10.76
CA LEU A 566 -8.53 39.08 10.00
C LEU A 566 -7.03 38.83 10.24
N ASN A 567 -6.61 38.60 11.49
CA ASN A 567 -5.19 38.41 11.83
C ASN A 567 -4.65 37.09 11.28
N GLY A 568 -5.48 36.03 11.27
CA GLY A 568 -5.14 34.76 10.62
C GLY A 568 -4.99 34.87 9.10
N GLN A 569 -5.86 35.65 8.45
CA GLN A 569 -5.75 35.94 7.01
C GLN A 569 -4.52 36.78 6.69
N LEU A 570 -4.24 37.82 7.48
CA LEU A 570 -3.05 38.67 7.32
C LEU A 570 -1.75 37.87 7.45
N LEU A 571 -1.68 36.95 8.42
CA LEU A 571 -0.53 36.06 8.59
C LEU A 571 -0.35 35.14 7.37
N THR A 572 -1.44 34.57 6.85
CA THR A 572 -1.38 33.69 5.67
C THR A 572 -0.95 34.47 4.43
N LEU A 573 -1.45 35.69 4.25
CA LEU A 573 -1.04 36.59 3.18
C LEU A 573 0.44 37.01 3.31
N PHE A 574 0.93 37.24 4.53
CA PHE A 574 2.35 37.54 4.76
C PHE A 574 3.26 36.38 4.32
N LEU A 575 2.89 35.14 4.66
CA LEU A 575 3.62 33.94 4.22
C LEU A 575 3.62 33.83 2.69
N GLU A 576 2.46 34.02 2.06
CA GLU A 576 2.30 34.03 0.60
C GLU A 576 3.18 35.09 -0.06
N CYS A 577 3.09 36.35 0.41
CA CYS A 577 3.90 37.46 -0.10
C CYS A 577 5.40 37.23 0.05
N THR A 578 5.82 36.60 1.16
CA THR A 578 7.24 36.28 1.40
C THR A 578 7.72 35.16 0.46
N CYS A 579 6.89 34.14 0.27
CA CYS A 579 7.14 33.06 -0.69
C CYS A 579 7.24 33.59 -2.13
N ASP A 580 6.31 34.45 -2.53
CA ASP A 580 6.30 35.12 -3.83
C ASP A 580 7.53 35.99 -4.04
N ALA A 581 7.89 36.79 -3.04
CA ALA A 581 9.09 37.62 -3.09
C ALA A 581 10.35 36.77 -3.32
N LEU A 582 10.45 35.59 -2.71
CA LEU A 582 11.58 34.69 -2.93
C LEU A 582 11.53 34.04 -4.32
N SER A 583 10.37 33.53 -4.72
CA SER A 583 10.14 32.87 -6.02
C SER A 583 10.44 33.78 -7.21
N GLN A 584 10.03 35.05 -7.15
CA GLN A 584 10.32 36.06 -8.18
C GLN A 584 11.81 36.38 -8.34
N ARG A 585 12.65 35.98 -7.37
CA ARG A 585 14.10 36.22 -7.39
C ARG A 585 14.90 34.93 -7.56
N LYS A 586 14.26 33.82 -7.93
CA LYS A 586 14.91 32.51 -8.10
C LYS A 586 16.15 32.61 -9.00
N ASP A 587 16.08 33.32 -10.12
CA ASP A 587 17.19 33.43 -11.08
C ASP A 587 18.46 34.09 -10.47
N ILE A 588 18.28 34.97 -9.47
CA ILE A 588 19.39 35.58 -8.71
C ILE A 588 19.98 34.56 -7.72
N LEU A 589 19.11 33.73 -7.16
CA LEU A 589 19.40 32.78 -6.10
C LEU A 589 19.91 31.43 -6.62
N GLU A 590 19.66 31.09 -7.89
CA GLU A 590 20.05 29.82 -8.52
C GLU A 590 21.57 29.57 -8.48
N ASN A 591 22.38 30.64 -8.41
CA ASN A 591 23.83 30.54 -8.34
C ASN A 591 24.39 30.54 -6.89
N ILE A 592 23.52 30.56 -5.88
CA ILE A 592 23.91 30.60 -4.46
C ILE A 592 23.82 29.19 -3.87
N SER A 593 24.89 28.75 -3.18
CA SER A 593 24.83 27.53 -2.38
C SER A 593 24.09 27.79 -1.07
N PHE A 594 22.93 27.14 -0.90
CA PHE A 594 22.14 27.19 0.33
C PHE A 594 22.62 26.21 1.42
N GLN A 595 23.70 25.44 1.17
CA GLN A 595 24.16 24.36 2.06
C GLN A 595 24.63 24.83 3.45
N ASN A 596 24.91 26.12 3.64
CA ASN A 596 25.45 26.69 4.89
C ASN A 596 24.48 27.60 5.65
N ILE A 597 23.20 27.65 5.27
CA ILE A 597 22.21 28.46 6.01
C ILE A 597 21.75 27.64 7.22
N ILE A 598 22.16 28.09 8.40
CA ILE A 598 21.72 27.54 9.68
C ILE A 598 20.21 27.78 9.80
N ARG A 599 19.43 26.72 10.09
CA ARG A 599 18.02 26.84 10.50
C ARG A 599 17.98 27.73 11.75
N LEU A 600 17.42 28.93 11.61
CA LEU A 600 17.14 29.85 12.73
C LEU A 600 15.92 29.38 13.51
#